data_AF-B2B363-F1
#
_entry.id   AF-B2B363-F1
#
_cell.length_a   1.000
_cell.length_b   1.000
_cell.length_c   1.000
_cell.angle_alpha   90.00
_cell.angle_beta   90.00
_cell.angle_gamma   90.00
#
_symmetry.space_group_name_H-M   'P 1'
#
loop_
_entity.id
_entity.type
_entity.pdbx_description
1 polymer ?
#
loop_
_entity_poly.entity_id
_entity_poly.type
_entity_poly.pdbx_seq_one_letter_code
_entity_poly.pdbx_strand_id
1 'polypeptide(L)'
;GKKGEKADEGTNRQADFIPPRKPYGFLAMLDDILQFAAQTLVDNGRVAFWMPTANDEEQEMPVPSHPYLETLSVSTQVFNKWSRRLICYRRIPDKDVDSAAVKAREERKLVGKTADELNPFRKAYFEGFQTPPATTGTSTPAAPATETPPPN
;
A
#
# COMPACT_ATOMS: atom_id res chain seq x y z
N GLY A 1 16.76 15.40 -46.71
CA GLY A 1 17.95 15.50 -45.86
C GLY A 1 17.60 15.11 -44.45
N LYS A 2 18.26 14.08 -43.90
CA LYS A 2 18.14 13.65 -42.49
C LYS A 2 18.71 14.73 -41.56
N LYS A 3 18.00 15.04 -40.49
CA LYS A 3 18.50 15.70 -39.27
C LYS A 3 17.66 15.06 -38.16
N GLY A 4 18.17 14.19 -37.32
CA GLY A 4 19.46 14.22 -36.64
C GLY A 4 19.11 14.19 -35.16
N GLU A 5 18.84 12.99 -34.68
CA GLU A 5 18.73 12.59 -33.27
C GLU A 5 19.90 13.18 -32.49
N LYS A 6 19.62 13.94 -31.43
CA LYS A 6 20.62 14.29 -30.43
C LYS A 6 20.20 13.65 -29.12
N ALA A 7 20.95 12.61 -28.76
CA ALA A 7 21.02 12.08 -27.42
C ALA A 7 21.45 13.21 -26.46
N ASP A 8 20.68 13.38 -25.38
CA ASP A 8 21.00 14.28 -24.28
C ASP A 8 22.02 13.59 -23.36
N GLU A 9 23.29 13.84 -23.64
CA GLU A 9 24.43 13.32 -22.91
C GLU A 9 24.79 14.28 -21.76
N GLY A 10 24.36 13.92 -20.56
CA GLY A 10 25.03 14.15 -19.27
C GLY A 10 25.58 15.55 -18.96
N THR A 11 24.79 16.35 -18.22
CA THR A 11 25.36 17.39 -17.34
C THR A 11 24.83 17.24 -15.91
N ASN A 12 25.36 16.23 -15.21
CA ASN A 12 25.09 15.93 -13.80
C ASN A 12 26.04 16.73 -12.88
N ARG A 13 25.87 18.06 -12.79
CA ARG A 13 26.69 18.95 -11.93
C ARG A 13 25.95 20.19 -11.39
N GLN A 14 24.66 20.08 -11.10
CA GLN A 14 23.95 21.13 -10.35
C GLN A 14 23.69 20.61 -8.94
N ALA A 15 24.09 21.38 -7.92
CA ALA A 15 24.02 20.99 -6.51
C ALA A 15 22.60 20.65 -6.03
N ASP A 16 21.58 21.12 -6.76
CA ASP A 16 20.16 20.94 -6.44
C ASP A 16 19.43 20.00 -7.41
N PHE A 17 20.17 19.23 -8.24
CA PHE A 17 19.53 18.27 -9.15
C PHE A 17 18.93 17.11 -8.37
N ILE A 18 17.60 17.09 -8.25
CA ILE A 18 16.83 15.95 -7.77
C ILE A 18 16.44 15.12 -9.01
N PRO A 19 16.95 13.88 -9.16
CA PRO A 19 16.58 13.03 -10.28
C PRO A 19 15.06 12.82 -10.35
N PRO A 20 14.44 12.89 -11.54
CA PRO A 20 13.01 12.68 -11.69
C PRO A 20 12.63 11.26 -11.25
N ARG A 21 11.63 11.15 -10.37
CA ARG A 21 11.10 9.85 -9.92
C ARG A 21 10.18 9.28 -10.99
N LYS A 22 10.40 8.04 -11.41
CA LYS A 22 9.44 7.32 -12.25
C LYS A 22 8.23 6.91 -11.40
N PRO A 23 6.99 7.15 -11.85
CA PRO A 23 5.82 6.64 -11.16
C PRO A 23 5.88 5.11 -11.13
N TYR A 24 5.91 4.53 -9.93
CA TYR A 24 5.95 3.09 -9.71
C TYR A 24 4.66 2.64 -9.02
N GLY A 25 3.91 1.74 -9.68
CA GLY A 25 2.60 1.27 -9.25
C GLY A 25 2.61 0.72 -7.82
N PHE A 26 1.57 1.01 -7.04
CA PHE A 26 1.47 0.46 -5.68
C PHE A 26 1.37 -1.07 -5.71
N LEU A 27 0.52 -1.63 -6.60
CA LEU A 27 0.43 -3.07 -6.82
C LEU A 27 1.73 -3.65 -7.39
N ALA A 28 2.39 -2.93 -8.30
CA ALA A 28 3.70 -3.32 -8.83
C ALA A 28 4.77 -3.39 -7.74
N MET A 29 4.77 -2.44 -6.80
CA MET A 29 5.66 -2.44 -5.63
C MET A 29 5.42 -3.63 -4.72
N LEU A 30 4.15 -3.90 -4.37
CA LEU A 30 3.81 -5.05 -3.54
C LEU A 30 4.23 -6.36 -4.22
N ASP A 31 3.95 -6.49 -5.52
CA ASP A 31 4.32 -7.65 -6.32
C ASP A 31 5.83 -7.90 -6.32
N ASP A 32 6.63 -6.84 -6.48
CA ASP A 32 8.09 -6.92 -6.47
C ASP A 32 8.65 -7.27 -5.09
N ILE A 33 8.07 -6.73 -4.01
CA ILE A 33 8.46 -7.10 -2.64
C ILE A 33 8.23 -8.59 -2.42
N LEU A 34 7.07 -9.12 -2.84
CA LEU A 34 6.78 -10.54 -2.71
C LEU A 34 7.70 -11.39 -3.61
N GLN A 35 7.98 -10.94 -4.84
CA GLN A 35 8.92 -11.61 -5.73
C GLN A 35 10.33 -11.65 -5.14
N PHE A 36 10.79 -10.54 -4.55
CA PHE A 36 12.09 -10.44 -3.91
C PHE A 36 12.18 -11.35 -2.68
N ALA A 37 11.15 -11.34 -1.82
CA ALA A 37 11.08 -12.24 -0.67
C ALA A 37 11.09 -13.72 -1.11
N ALA A 38 10.35 -14.06 -2.16
CA ALA A 38 10.31 -15.39 -2.74
C ALA A 38 11.63 -15.83 -3.41
N GLN A 39 12.57 -14.93 -3.67
CA GLN A 39 13.90 -15.26 -4.19
C GLN A 39 14.95 -15.33 -3.10
N THR A 40 14.83 -14.48 -2.07
CA THR A 40 15.90 -14.24 -1.09
C THR A 40 15.70 -14.92 0.26
N LEU A 41 14.45 -15.20 0.66
CA LEU A 41 14.20 -15.91 1.91
C LEU A 41 14.66 -17.36 1.80
N VAL A 42 15.17 -17.90 2.91
CA VAL A 42 15.36 -19.35 3.08
C VAL A 42 14.01 -20.04 3.23
N ASP A 43 13.98 -21.36 3.06
CA ASP A 43 12.80 -22.19 3.32
C ASP A 43 12.23 -21.90 4.72
N ASN A 44 10.91 -21.67 4.79
CA ASN A 44 10.21 -21.26 6.00
C ASN A 44 10.62 -19.90 6.60
N GLY A 45 11.50 -19.15 5.92
CA GLY A 45 11.82 -17.76 6.23
C GLY A 45 10.57 -16.89 6.13
N ARG A 46 10.54 -15.80 6.91
CA ARG A 46 9.36 -14.94 7.01
C ARG A 46 9.67 -13.51 6.58
N VAL A 47 8.71 -12.88 5.94
CA VAL A 47 8.70 -11.43 5.68
C VAL A 47 7.43 -10.85 6.24
N ALA A 48 7.54 -9.69 6.88
CA ALA A 48 6.40 -8.93 7.35
C ALA A 48 6.57 -7.46 6.98
N PHE A 49 5.49 -6.83 6.53
CA PHE A 49 5.48 -5.40 6.23
C PHE A 49 4.11 -4.79 6.51
N TRP A 50 4.11 -3.47 6.69
CA TRP A 50 2.89 -2.69 6.80
C TRP A 50 2.41 -2.23 5.42
N MET A 51 1.19 -2.60 5.07
CA MET A 51 0.48 -2.16 3.87
C MET A 51 -0.52 -1.07 4.24
N PRO A 52 -0.40 0.17 3.70
CA PRO A 52 -1.38 1.22 3.95
C PRO A 52 -2.72 0.87 3.30
N THR A 53 -3.81 1.17 4.00
CA THR A 53 -5.18 0.99 3.51
C THR A 53 -6.04 2.21 3.84
N ALA A 54 -6.93 2.59 2.94
CA ALA A 54 -7.97 3.58 3.26
C ALA A 54 -9.08 2.88 4.05
N ASN A 55 -9.77 3.63 4.93
CA ASN A 55 -10.90 3.10 5.71
C ASN A 55 -12.21 3.04 4.92
N ASP A 56 -12.24 3.51 3.66
CA ASP A 56 -13.44 3.42 2.85
C ASP A 56 -13.74 1.95 2.55
N GLU A 57 -14.86 1.46 3.10
CA GLU A 57 -15.34 0.09 2.97
C GLU A 57 -15.52 -0.31 1.49
N GLU A 58 -15.69 0.67 0.61
CA GLU A 58 -15.86 0.50 -0.84
C GLU A 58 -14.52 0.30 -1.59
N GLN A 59 -13.38 0.56 -0.94
CA GLN A 59 -12.04 0.50 -1.54
C GLN A 59 -11.07 -0.41 -0.77
N GLU A 60 -11.56 -1.58 -0.36
CA GLU A 60 -10.74 -2.57 0.31
C GLU A 60 -9.79 -3.27 -0.68
N MET A 61 -8.49 -2.95 -0.63
CA MET A 61 -7.50 -3.60 -1.49
C MET A 61 -7.24 -5.05 -1.05
N PRO A 62 -7.19 -6.01 -1.99
CA PRO A 62 -6.91 -7.41 -1.66
C PRO A 62 -5.49 -7.57 -1.12
N VAL A 63 -5.31 -8.56 -0.24
CA VAL A 63 -3.99 -8.94 0.26
C VAL A 63 -3.17 -9.49 -0.90
N PRO A 64 -1.96 -8.94 -1.18
CA PRO A 64 -1.15 -9.41 -2.28
C PRO A 64 -0.70 -10.86 -2.04
N SER A 65 -0.62 -11.66 -3.09
CA SER A 65 -0.30 -13.09 -2.99
C SER A 65 0.80 -13.50 -3.99
N HIS A 66 1.56 -14.54 -3.61
CA HIS A 66 2.67 -15.06 -4.41
C HIS A 66 2.75 -16.59 -4.22
N PRO A 67 2.94 -17.39 -5.28
CA PRO A 67 2.87 -18.86 -5.20
C PRO A 67 3.95 -19.50 -4.31
N TYR A 68 5.08 -18.81 -4.12
CA TYR A 68 6.15 -19.23 -3.20
C TYR A 68 5.98 -18.72 -1.77
N LEU A 69 4.93 -17.95 -1.48
CA LEU A 69 4.70 -17.36 -0.17
C LEU A 69 3.30 -17.72 0.35
N GLU A 70 3.27 -18.28 1.54
CA GLU A 70 2.04 -18.52 2.29
C GLU A 70 1.75 -17.33 3.21
N THR A 71 0.53 -16.80 3.17
CA THR A 71 0.08 -15.78 4.13
C THR A 71 -0.18 -16.42 5.49
N LEU A 72 0.59 -16.06 6.50
CA LEU A 72 0.44 -16.57 7.87
C LEU A 72 -0.57 -15.77 8.68
N SER A 73 -0.52 -14.44 8.58
CA SER A 73 -1.41 -13.57 9.33
C SER A 73 -1.60 -12.22 8.65
N VAL A 74 -2.78 -11.65 8.87
CA VAL A 74 -3.15 -10.30 8.44
C VAL A 74 -3.79 -9.62 9.65
N SER A 75 -3.21 -8.52 10.12
CA SER A 75 -3.74 -7.74 11.24
C SER A 75 -3.99 -6.31 10.80
N THR A 76 -5.25 -5.90 10.82
CA THR A 76 -5.66 -4.53 10.49
C THR A 76 -5.58 -3.65 11.74
N GLN A 77 -4.80 -2.58 11.65
CA GLN A 77 -4.77 -1.50 12.63
C GLN A 77 -5.53 -0.31 12.06
N VAL A 78 -6.68 0.00 12.65
CA VAL A 78 -7.50 1.14 12.27
C VAL A 78 -7.05 2.37 13.05
N PHE A 79 -6.83 3.46 12.33
CA PHE A 79 -6.76 4.82 12.86
C PHE A 79 -7.99 5.59 12.39
N ASN A 80 -8.30 6.73 13.04
CA ASN A 80 -9.53 7.50 12.77
C ASN A 80 -9.89 7.61 11.28
N LYS A 81 -8.93 8.03 10.44
CA LYS A 81 -9.17 8.32 9.01
C LYS A 81 -8.46 7.37 8.03
N TRP A 82 -7.67 6.43 8.51
CA TRP A 82 -6.91 5.50 7.67
C TRP A 82 -6.59 4.22 8.45
N SER A 83 -6.22 3.16 7.75
CA SER A 83 -5.80 1.92 8.39
C SER A 83 -4.49 1.43 7.77
N ARG A 84 -3.89 0.45 8.43
CA ARG A 84 -2.77 -0.30 7.86
C ARG A 84 -2.93 -1.76 8.21
N ARG A 85 -2.50 -2.64 7.31
CA ARG A 85 -2.45 -4.08 7.54
C ARG A 85 -1.02 -4.49 7.78
N LEU A 86 -0.74 -5.13 8.90
CA LEU A 86 0.49 -5.91 9.06
C LEU A 86 0.23 -7.26 8.43
N ILE A 87 0.97 -7.57 7.37
CA ILE A 87 0.86 -8.86 6.68
C ILE A 87 2.15 -9.62 6.89
N CYS A 88 2.03 -10.88 7.30
CA CYS A 88 3.13 -11.79 7.51
C CYS A 88 3.06 -12.94 6.51
N TYR A 89 4.16 -13.21 5.81
CA TYR A 89 4.30 -14.33 4.89
C TYR A 89 5.38 -15.30 5.35
N ARG A 90 5.27 -16.54 4.93
CA ARG A 90 6.29 -17.58 5.02
C ARG A 90 6.67 -18.07 3.64
N ARG A 91 7.96 -18.23 3.36
CA ARG A 91 8.41 -18.89 2.14
C ARG A 91 8.13 -20.39 2.17
N ILE A 92 7.43 -20.86 1.15
CA ILE A 92 7.14 -22.27 0.91
C ILE A 92 8.40 -22.91 0.28
N PRO A 93 8.86 -24.08 0.78
CA PRO A 93 9.94 -24.83 0.13
C PRO A 93 9.58 -25.21 -1.30
N ASP A 94 10.54 -25.17 -2.23
CA ASP A 94 10.27 -25.37 -3.67
C ASP A 94 9.55 -26.70 -3.99
N LYS A 95 9.78 -27.75 -3.19
CA LYS A 95 9.12 -29.07 -3.31
C LYS A 95 7.61 -29.04 -3.02
N ASP A 96 7.14 -28.05 -2.28
CA ASP A 96 5.76 -27.93 -1.79
C ASP A 96 5.00 -26.82 -2.54
N VAL A 97 5.63 -26.16 -3.54
CA VAL A 97 5.03 -25.08 -4.33
C VAL A 97 4.09 -25.64 -5.39
N ASP A 98 2.87 -25.08 -5.45
CA ASP A 98 1.90 -25.45 -6.48
C ASP A 98 2.32 -24.94 -7.87
N SER A 99 2.67 -25.89 -8.74
CA SER A 99 3.06 -25.62 -10.12
C SER A 99 1.96 -24.96 -10.95
N ALA A 100 0.67 -25.18 -10.63
CA ALA A 100 -0.44 -24.52 -11.31
C ALA A 100 -0.51 -23.03 -10.94
N ALA A 101 -0.37 -22.70 -9.65
CA ALA A 101 -0.33 -21.33 -9.17
C ALA A 101 0.86 -20.53 -9.74
N VAL A 102 2.02 -21.17 -9.93
CA VAL A 102 3.18 -20.57 -10.60
C VAL A 102 2.86 -20.22 -12.05
N LYS A 103 2.30 -21.16 -12.83
CA LYS A 103 1.91 -20.91 -14.24
C LYS A 103 0.90 -19.77 -14.35
N ALA A 104 -0.14 -19.77 -13.52
CA ALA A 104 -1.15 -18.72 -13.52
C ALA A 104 -0.58 -17.33 -13.17
N ARG A 105 0.47 -17.25 -12.34
CA ARG A 105 1.16 -15.99 -12.06
C ARG A 105 1.97 -15.49 -13.24
N GLU A 106 2.71 -16.37 -13.91
CA GLU A 106 3.52 -16.00 -15.09
C GLU A 106 2.62 -15.52 -16.24
N GLU A 107 1.46 -16.14 -16.44
CA GLU A 107 0.44 -15.66 -17.39
C GLU A 107 -0.08 -14.27 -17.03
N ARG A 108 -0.32 -13.98 -15.73
CA ARG A 108 -0.73 -12.65 -15.27
C ARG A 108 0.36 -11.59 -15.41
N LYS A 109 1.64 -11.93 -15.21
CA LYS A 109 2.75 -10.96 -15.37
C LYS A 109 2.85 -10.38 -16.77
N LEU A 110 2.36 -11.09 -17.79
CA LEU A 110 2.32 -10.62 -19.17
C LEU A 110 1.23 -9.56 -19.41
N VAL A 111 0.32 -9.34 -18.46
CA VAL A 111 -0.77 -8.37 -18.54
C VAL A 111 -0.43 -7.13 -17.71
N GLY A 112 0.17 -6.13 -18.37
CA GLY A 112 0.08 -4.70 -18.07
C GLY A 112 0.33 -4.20 -16.64
N LYS A 113 1.58 -3.86 -16.29
CA LYS A 113 1.88 -2.91 -15.20
C LYS A 113 1.91 -1.48 -15.77
N THR A 114 0.74 -0.85 -15.96
CA THR A 114 0.71 0.57 -16.37
C THR A 114 0.72 1.49 -15.15
N ALA A 115 1.41 2.63 -15.26
CA ALA A 115 1.58 3.58 -14.16
C ALA A 115 0.25 4.26 -13.74
N ASP A 116 -0.81 4.15 -14.54
CA ASP A 116 -2.10 4.81 -14.30
C ASP A 116 -2.88 4.24 -13.10
N GLU A 117 -2.57 3.02 -12.65
CA GLU A 117 -3.15 2.39 -11.45
C GLU A 117 -2.83 3.15 -10.15
N LEU A 118 -1.90 4.10 -10.19
CA LEU A 118 -1.50 4.94 -9.06
C LEU A 118 -2.50 6.04 -8.72
N ASN A 119 -3.31 6.49 -9.67
CA ASN A 119 -4.16 7.65 -9.45
C ASN A 119 -5.25 7.40 -8.39
N PRO A 120 -6.00 6.30 -8.42
CA PRO A 120 -7.11 6.12 -7.48
C PRO A 120 -6.64 5.98 -6.02
N PHE A 121 -5.68 5.08 -5.75
CA PHE A 121 -5.20 4.84 -4.38
C PHE A 121 -4.44 6.05 -3.81
N ARG A 122 -3.54 6.68 -4.59
CA ARG A 122 -2.81 7.84 -4.08
C ARG A 122 -3.72 9.02 -3.82
N LYS A 123 -4.73 9.27 -4.66
CA LYS A 123 -5.71 10.32 -4.41
C LYS A 123 -6.51 10.04 -3.15
N ALA A 124 -7.09 8.85 -3.01
CA ALA A 124 -7.84 8.48 -1.81
C ALA A 124 -6.99 8.56 -0.52
N TYR A 125 -5.75 8.07 -0.57
CA TYR A 125 -4.87 8.02 0.61
C TYR A 125 -4.19 9.36 0.93
N PHE A 126 -3.78 10.16 -0.05
CA PHE A 126 -3.02 11.41 0.17
C PHE A 126 -3.86 12.68 0.07
N GLU A 127 -4.94 12.71 -0.72
CA GLU A 127 -5.81 13.89 -0.87
C GLU A 127 -6.95 13.93 0.17
N GLY A 128 -7.28 12.80 0.79
CA GLY A 128 -8.39 12.63 1.75
C GLY A 128 -8.24 13.30 3.13
N PHE A 129 -7.28 14.21 3.33
CA PHE A 129 -7.03 14.87 4.62
C PHE A 129 -7.59 16.30 4.73
N GLN A 130 -8.64 16.66 3.99
CA GLN A 130 -9.32 17.94 4.26
C GLN A 130 -10.06 17.87 5.60
N THR A 131 -9.64 18.71 6.55
CA THR A 131 -10.39 18.97 7.78
C THR A 131 -11.69 19.67 7.37
N PRO A 132 -12.88 19.20 7.78
CA PRO A 132 -14.08 20.00 7.61
C PRO A 132 -13.83 21.36 8.30
N PRO A 133 -14.21 22.50 7.68
CA PRO A 133 -14.03 23.80 8.31
C PRO A 133 -14.73 23.78 9.67
N ALA A 134 -14.04 24.27 10.70
CA ALA A 134 -14.59 24.39 12.04
C ALA A 134 -15.84 25.29 11.96
N THR A 135 -17.02 24.67 11.98
CA THR A 135 -18.27 25.41 12.20
C THR A 135 -18.26 25.91 13.63
N THR A 136 -17.78 27.14 13.83
CA THR A 136 -18.12 27.96 14.98
C THR A 136 -19.63 28.20 14.97
N GLY A 137 -20.36 27.32 15.65
CA GLY A 137 -21.77 27.45 15.94
C GLY A 137 -21.97 27.25 17.44
N THR A 138 -21.96 28.36 18.17
CA THR A 138 -22.37 28.47 19.56
C THR A 138 -23.76 27.87 19.76
N SER A 139 -23.88 26.79 20.52
CA SER A 139 -25.10 26.49 21.24
C SER A 139 -24.76 26.01 22.66
N THR A 140 -25.13 26.87 23.60
CA THR A 140 -25.18 26.65 25.04
C THR A 140 -25.85 25.31 25.37
N PRO A 141 -25.26 24.44 26.21
CA PRO A 141 -26.03 23.41 26.88
C PRO A 141 -26.72 24.03 28.10
N ALA A 142 -28.05 24.09 28.05
CA ALA A 142 -28.88 24.29 29.23
C ALA A 142 -28.67 23.12 30.20
N ALA A 143 -28.44 23.44 31.47
CA ALA A 143 -28.25 22.48 32.55
C ALA A 143 -29.47 21.56 32.73
N PRO A 144 -29.28 20.27 33.02
CA PRO A 144 -30.24 19.50 33.81
C PRO A 144 -29.80 19.42 35.28
N ALA A 145 -30.81 19.32 36.12
CA ALA A 145 -30.78 19.49 37.56
C ALA A 145 -29.88 18.53 38.34
N THR A 146 -29.45 19.03 39.49
CA THR A 146 -28.78 18.37 40.60
C THR A 146 -29.53 17.11 41.06
N GLU A 147 -28.84 15.97 41.11
CA GLU A 147 -29.24 14.87 41.99
C GLU A 147 -28.00 14.30 42.68
N THR A 148 -27.91 14.54 43.98
CA THR A 148 -26.86 14.07 44.88
C THR A 148 -27.21 12.65 45.34
N PRO A 149 -26.29 11.67 45.31
CA PRO A 149 -26.56 10.35 45.87
C PRO A 149 -26.35 10.33 47.39
N PRO A 150 -27.18 9.66 48.20
CA PRO A 150 -26.85 9.37 49.59
C PRO A 150 -25.98 8.09 49.71
N PRO A 151 -25.22 7.96 50.80
CA PRO A 151 -24.09 7.04 50.88
C PRO A 151 -24.48 5.64 51.39
N ASN A 152 -23.74 4.65 50.87
CA ASN A 152 -23.58 3.24 51.29
C ASN A 152 -24.83 2.43 51.66
#